data_AF-A0A1M6ENP4-F1
#
_entry.id   AF-A0A1M6ENP4-F1
#
_cell.length_a   1.000
_cell.length_b   1.000
_cell.length_c   1.000
_cell.angle_alpha   90.00
_cell.angle_beta   90.00
_cell.angle_gamma   90.00
#
_symmetry.space_group_name_H-M   'P 1'
#
loop_
_entity.id
_entity.type
_entity.pdbx_description
1 polymer ?
#
loop_
_entity_poly.entity_id
_entity_poly.type
_entity_poly.pdbx_seq_one_letter_code
_entity_poly.pdbx_strand_id
1 'polypeptide(L)'
;MPKSYSDQEREYIQNRLREEAVKCLAQYGVRRTTVDELVKRVGIPKGTFYLFYKSKELLLFEVIQQQHESINDDLAKALSHLAGKELTADALTDLIFGFFKKTEEMPILQLLDTDEVELLVRKLPREVVEAHLQDDTDTIEKMFEMFPMKKKADPKVISAAFHAIYYATLHKADIGEKHYDEALRLMIKGVVQQIL
;
A
#
# COMPACT_ATOMS: atom_id res chain seq x y z
N MET A 1 34.68 -8.90 17.99
CA MET A 1 34.28 -9.25 16.61
C MET A 1 32.78 -9.01 16.49
N PRO A 2 32.27 -8.44 15.38
CA PRO A 2 30.82 -8.39 15.17
C PRO A 2 30.27 -9.81 15.18
N LYS A 3 29.15 -10.05 15.86
CA LYS A 3 28.44 -11.34 15.82
C LYS A 3 28.12 -11.65 14.36
N SER A 4 28.61 -12.77 13.85
CA SER A 4 28.18 -13.29 12.56
C SER A 4 26.90 -14.08 12.80
N TYR A 5 25.81 -13.65 12.18
CA TYR A 5 24.54 -14.38 12.21
C TYR A 5 24.53 -15.39 11.06
N SER A 6 24.04 -16.60 11.32
CA SER A 6 23.71 -17.57 10.27
C SER A 6 22.56 -17.07 9.40
N ASP A 7 22.39 -17.61 8.19
CA ASP A 7 21.29 -17.20 7.30
C ASP A 7 19.92 -17.40 7.94
N GLN A 8 19.72 -18.49 8.69
CA GLN A 8 18.49 -18.75 9.44
C GLN A 8 18.23 -17.71 10.53
N GLU A 9 19.26 -17.30 11.29
CA GLU A 9 19.12 -16.25 12.29
C GLU A 9 18.83 -14.89 11.64
N ARG A 10 19.44 -14.62 10.48
CA ARG A 10 19.17 -13.38 9.73
C ARG A 10 17.73 -13.32 9.27
N GLU A 11 17.22 -14.39 8.66
CA GLU A 11 15.84 -14.48 8.24
C GLU A 11 14.87 -14.33 9.42
N TYR A 12 15.14 -15.04 10.53
CA TYR A 12 14.34 -14.91 11.75
C TYR A 12 14.30 -13.47 12.28
N ILE A 13 15.46 -12.80 12.38
CA ILE A 13 15.54 -11.41 12.85
C ILE A 13 14.80 -10.47 11.90
N GLN A 14 14.96 -10.64 10.60
CA GLN A 14 14.28 -9.81 9.60
C GLN A 14 12.76 -9.97 9.69
N ASN A 15 12.26 -11.20 9.84
CA ASN A 15 10.84 -11.47 10.04
C ASN A 15 10.31 -10.80 11.31
N ARG A 16 11.03 -10.95 12.43
CA ARG A 16 10.66 -10.30 13.70
C ARG A 16 10.67 -8.78 13.61
N LEU A 17 11.63 -8.19 12.90
CA LEU A 17 11.67 -6.74 12.66
C LEU A 17 10.43 -6.27 11.88
N ARG A 18 10.02 -7.00 10.84
CA ARG A 18 8.80 -6.71 10.08
C ARG A 18 7.55 -6.83 10.93
N GLU A 19 7.40 -7.92 11.69
CA GLU A 19 6.27 -8.13 12.59
C GLU A 19 6.12 -7.01 13.62
N GLU A 20 7.22 -6.61 14.27
CA GLU A 20 7.18 -5.55 15.27
C GLU A 20 7.01 -4.16 14.63
N ALA A 21 7.48 -3.96 13.40
CA ALA A 21 7.21 -2.75 12.62
C ALA A 21 5.74 -2.60 12.26
N VAL A 22 5.04 -3.68 11.85
CA VAL A 22 3.57 -3.66 11.64
C VAL A 22 2.87 -3.15 12.89
N LYS A 23 3.19 -3.73 14.05
CA LYS A 23 2.57 -3.37 15.34
C LYS A 23 2.87 -1.93 15.72
N CYS A 24 4.12 -1.49 15.56
CA CYS A 24 4.51 -0.12 15.88
C CYS A 24 3.84 0.89 14.96
N LEU A 25 3.73 0.61 13.66
CA LEU A 25 3.02 1.47 12.72
C LEU A 25 1.54 1.59 13.08
N ALA A 26 0.87 0.45 13.29
CA ALA A 26 -0.54 0.40 13.66
C ALA A 26 -0.86 0.99 15.05
N GLN A 27 0.15 1.26 15.88
CA GLN A 27 -0.04 1.85 17.21
C GLN A 27 0.46 3.30 17.31
N TYR A 28 1.52 3.65 16.58
CA TYR A 28 2.26 4.90 16.80
C TYR A 28 2.47 5.72 15.52
N GLY A 29 2.22 5.18 14.33
CA GLY A 29 2.58 5.80 13.06
C GLY A 29 4.08 5.81 12.78
N VAL A 30 4.49 6.44 11.67
CA VAL A 30 5.88 6.55 11.19
C VAL A 30 6.71 7.45 12.10
N ARG A 31 6.14 8.57 12.57
CA ARG A 31 6.87 9.60 13.33
C ARG A 31 7.32 9.12 14.70
N ARG A 32 6.45 8.40 15.43
CA ARG A 32 6.74 7.95 16.80
C ARG A 32 7.40 6.57 16.87
N THR A 33 7.39 5.80 15.78
CA THR A 33 8.16 4.55 15.72
C THR A 33 9.66 4.85 15.68
N THR A 34 10.44 4.25 16.58
CA THR A 34 11.90 4.45 16.67
C THR A 34 12.67 3.15 16.50
N VAL A 35 13.92 3.23 16.04
CA VAL A 35 14.81 2.06 15.98
C VAL A 35 15.01 1.46 17.37
N ASP A 36 15.14 2.29 18.41
CA ASP A 36 15.35 1.82 19.78
C ASP A 36 14.18 0.97 20.29
N GLU A 37 12.95 1.38 19.99
CA GLU A 37 11.76 0.61 20.35
C GLU A 37 11.66 -0.70 19.55
N LEU A 38 11.94 -0.67 18.24
CA LEU A 38 11.92 -1.85 17.39
C LEU A 38 12.93 -2.91 17.87
N VAL A 39 14.19 -2.51 18.10
CA VAL A 39 15.24 -3.44 18.51
C VAL A 39 15.01 -3.97 19.93
N LYS A 40 14.41 -3.17 20.81
CA LYS A 40 13.99 -3.60 22.15
C LYS A 40 12.90 -4.68 22.07
N ARG A 41 11.90 -4.53 21.20
CA ARG A 41 10.82 -5.52 21.00
C ARG A 41 11.33 -6.82 20.38
N VAL A 42 12.28 -6.73 19.46
CA VAL A 42 12.90 -7.91 18.83
C VAL A 42 13.95 -8.56 19.74
N GLY A 43 14.51 -7.81 20.69
CA GLY A 43 15.55 -8.31 21.60
C GLY A 43 16.95 -8.33 20.97
N ILE A 44 17.25 -7.39 20.08
CA ILE A 44 18.55 -7.29 19.38
C ILE A 44 19.29 -5.99 19.72
N PRO A 45 20.63 -5.95 19.59
CA PRO A 45 21.38 -4.71 19.67
C PRO A 45 21.00 -3.73 18.55
N LYS A 46 21.04 -2.43 18.82
CA LYS A 46 20.78 -1.38 17.82
C LYS A 46 21.65 -1.50 16.57
N GLY A 47 22.93 -1.85 16.73
CA GLY A 47 23.84 -2.05 15.60
C GLY A 47 23.40 -3.18 14.66
N THR A 48 22.71 -4.20 15.18
CA THR A 48 22.19 -5.32 14.39
C THR A 48 21.10 -4.86 13.44
N PHE A 49 20.23 -3.92 13.83
CA PHE A 49 19.21 -3.35 12.93
C PHE A 49 19.81 -2.85 11.62
N TYR A 50 20.92 -2.13 11.70
CA TYR A 50 21.58 -1.53 10.55
C TYR A 50 22.29 -2.54 9.63
N LEU A 51 22.36 -3.82 10.04
CA LEU A 51 22.78 -4.91 9.15
C LEU A 51 21.67 -5.36 8.19
N PHE A 52 20.43 -4.99 8.47
CA PHE A 52 19.24 -5.33 7.67
C PHE A 52 18.66 -4.10 6.97
N TYR A 53 18.58 -2.97 7.68
CA TYR A 53 17.90 -1.77 7.20
C TYR A 53 18.76 -0.52 7.40
N LYS A 54 18.94 0.28 6.34
CA LYS A 54 19.68 1.55 6.44
C LYS A 54 18.95 2.61 7.27
N SER A 55 17.63 2.53 7.33
CA SER A 55 16.77 3.44 8.10
C SER A 55 15.52 2.71 8.58
N LYS A 56 14.85 3.27 9.60
CA LYS A 56 13.53 2.74 9.98
C LYS A 56 12.53 2.93 8.85
N GLU A 57 12.60 4.05 8.13
CA GLU A 57 11.67 4.37 7.05
C GLU A 57 11.68 3.32 5.95
N LEU A 58 12.83 2.71 5.63
CA LEU A 58 12.89 1.58 4.69
C LEU A 58 12.14 0.34 5.21
N LEU A 59 12.32 -0.02 6.48
CA LEU A 59 11.58 -1.13 7.09
C LEU A 59 10.07 -0.85 7.14
N LEU A 60 9.70 0.36 7.55
CA LEU A 60 8.30 0.77 7.64
C LEU A 60 7.64 0.76 6.26
N PHE A 61 8.35 1.26 5.24
CA PHE A 61 7.88 1.22 3.87
C PHE A 61 7.74 -0.21 3.34
N GLU A 62 8.72 -1.08 3.56
CA GLU A 62 8.63 -2.49 3.17
C GLU A 62 7.38 -3.17 3.77
N VAL A 63 7.10 -2.89 5.05
CA VAL A 63 5.91 -3.41 5.72
C VAL A 63 4.62 -2.86 5.13
N ILE A 64 4.57 -1.58 4.77
CA ILE A 64 3.42 -0.97 4.08
C ILE A 64 3.21 -1.65 2.71
N GLN A 65 4.28 -1.84 1.95
CA GLN A 65 4.23 -2.52 0.64
C GLN A 65 3.69 -3.95 0.77
N GLN A 66 4.13 -4.72 1.77
CA GLN A 66 3.64 -6.09 1.99
C GLN A 66 2.14 -6.13 2.31
N GLN A 67 1.63 -5.11 3.03
CA GLN A 67 0.20 -5.00 3.30
C GLN A 67 -0.57 -4.65 2.03
N HIS A 68 -0.06 -3.71 1.21
CA HIS A 68 -0.65 -3.36 -0.09
C HIS A 68 -0.70 -4.57 -1.03
N GLU A 69 0.38 -5.36 -1.10
CA GLU A 69 0.46 -6.57 -1.93
C GLU A 69 -0.63 -7.58 -1.55
N SER A 70 -0.87 -7.80 -0.25
CA SER A 70 -1.94 -8.69 0.22
C SER A 70 -3.34 -8.23 -0.22
N ILE A 71 -3.62 -6.93 -0.27
CA ILE A 71 -4.92 -6.42 -0.73
C ILE A 71 -5.01 -6.51 -2.27
N ASN A 72 -3.91 -6.21 -2.96
CA ASN A 72 -3.83 -6.34 -4.42
C ASN A 72 -4.09 -7.79 -4.86
N ASP A 73 -3.56 -8.77 -4.14
CA ASP A 73 -3.84 -10.19 -4.36
C ASP A 73 -5.32 -10.53 -4.21
N ASP A 74 -5.99 -9.97 -3.20
CA ASP A 74 -7.42 -10.17 -2.99
C ASP A 74 -8.26 -9.55 -4.12
N LEU A 75 -7.87 -8.36 -4.60
CA LEU A 75 -8.49 -7.72 -5.76
C LEU A 75 -8.27 -8.55 -7.03
N ALA A 76 -7.04 -9.02 -7.27
CA ALA A 76 -6.71 -9.86 -8.42
C ALA A 76 -7.50 -11.18 -8.41
N LYS A 77 -7.63 -11.84 -7.25
CA LYS A 77 -8.48 -13.03 -7.09
C LYS A 77 -9.94 -12.71 -7.38
N ALA A 78 -10.48 -11.63 -6.82
CA ALA A 78 -11.87 -11.24 -7.06
C ALA A 78 -12.13 -10.92 -8.55
N LEU A 79 -11.20 -10.25 -9.22
CA LEU A 79 -11.22 -10.04 -10.66
C LEU A 79 -11.18 -11.37 -11.42
N SER A 80 -10.31 -12.31 -11.06
CA SER A 80 -10.25 -13.62 -11.73
C SER A 80 -11.58 -14.39 -11.68
N HIS A 81 -12.37 -14.23 -10.61
CA HIS A 81 -13.71 -14.84 -10.50
C HIS A 81 -14.77 -14.20 -11.43
N LEU A 82 -14.48 -13.00 -11.94
CA LEU A 82 -15.28 -12.30 -12.94
C LEU A 82 -14.78 -12.55 -14.37
N ALA A 83 -13.59 -13.11 -14.56
CA ALA A 83 -13.02 -13.40 -15.87
C ALA A 83 -13.97 -14.32 -16.68
N GLY A 84 -14.20 -13.96 -17.94
CA GLY A 84 -15.11 -14.69 -18.84
C GLY A 84 -16.60 -14.35 -18.68
N LYS A 85 -16.97 -13.44 -17.77
CA LYS A 85 -18.32 -12.84 -17.70
C LYS A 85 -18.32 -11.45 -18.35
N GLU A 86 -19.49 -10.98 -18.78
CA GLU A 86 -19.65 -9.60 -19.21
C GLU A 86 -19.46 -8.67 -18.01
N LEU A 87 -18.31 -8.01 -17.95
CA LEU A 87 -17.96 -7.11 -16.85
C LEU A 87 -18.65 -5.76 -17.07
N THR A 88 -19.64 -5.45 -16.24
CA THR A 88 -20.31 -4.14 -16.28
C THR A 88 -19.49 -3.10 -15.53
N ALA A 89 -19.63 -1.83 -15.93
CA ALA A 89 -18.99 -0.72 -15.23
C ALA A 89 -19.40 -0.64 -13.76
N ASP A 90 -20.66 -0.97 -13.44
CA ASP A 90 -21.15 -0.96 -12.05
C ASP A 90 -20.52 -2.10 -11.23
N ALA A 91 -20.40 -3.31 -11.78
CA ALA A 91 -19.78 -4.44 -11.07
C ALA A 91 -18.29 -4.19 -10.79
N LEU A 92 -17.56 -3.64 -11.76
CA LEU A 92 -16.15 -3.27 -11.56
C LEU A 92 -16.01 -2.10 -10.58
N THR A 93 -16.90 -1.12 -10.64
CA THR A 93 -16.94 0.00 -9.68
C THR A 93 -17.14 -0.53 -8.26
N ASP A 94 -18.10 -1.42 -8.04
CA ASP A 94 -18.40 -1.96 -6.71
C ASP A 94 -17.25 -2.79 -6.16
N LEU A 95 -16.56 -3.55 -7.02
CA LEU A 95 -15.37 -4.31 -6.63
C LEU A 95 -14.22 -3.39 -6.19
N ILE A 96 -13.91 -2.37 -7.00
CA ILE A 96 -12.83 -1.42 -6.70
C ILE A 96 -13.20 -0.56 -5.48
N PHE A 97 -14.46 -0.15 -5.36
CA PHE A 97 -14.94 0.54 -4.16
C PHE A 97 -14.76 -0.31 -2.90
N GLY A 98 -15.12 -1.61 -2.96
CA GLY A 98 -14.87 -2.55 -1.87
C GLY A 98 -13.39 -2.70 -1.52
N PHE A 99 -12.49 -2.65 -2.51
CA PHE A 99 -11.04 -2.61 -2.29
C PHE A 99 -10.62 -1.37 -1.48
N PHE A 100 -11.06 -0.17 -1.87
CA PHE A 100 -10.75 1.05 -1.11
C PHE A 100 -11.34 1.03 0.30
N LYS A 101 -12.56 0.53 0.49
CA LYS A 101 -13.16 0.39 1.83
C LYS A 101 -12.38 -0.56 2.73
N LYS A 102 -11.94 -1.71 2.23
CA LYS A 102 -11.08 -2.63 2.99
C LYS A 102 -9.74 -1.99 3.35
N THR A 103 -9.18 -1.21 2.43
CA THR A 103 -7.94 -0.46 2.63
C THR A 103 -8.11 0.57 3.77
N GLU A 104 -9.23 1.29 3.83
CA GLU A 104 -9.56 2.21 4.94
C GLU A 104 -9.70 1.53 6.31
N GLU A 105 -10.09 0.26 6.35
CA GLU A 105 -10.24 -0.51 7.59
C GLU A 105 -8.90 -0.99 8.15
N MET A 106 -7.81 -0.92 7.37
CA MET A 106 -6.50 -1.34 7.83
C MET A 106 -5.94 -0.38 8.88
N PRO A 107 -5.60 -0.86 10.10
CA PRO A 107 -5.07 0.00 11.17
C PRO A 107 -3.79 0.74 10.79
N ILE A 108 -2.94 0.13 9.95
CA ILE A 108 -1.71 0.74 9.46
C ILE A 108 -2.00 1.96 8.57
N LEU A 109 -3.05 1.91 7.75
CA LEU A 109 -3.41 2.99 6.84
C LEU A 109 -4.23 4.09 7.54
N GLN A 110 -4.99 3.74 8.58
CA GLN A 110 -5.68 4.72 9.43
C GLN A 110 -4.74 5.68 10.18
N LEU A 111 -3.49 5.25 10.43
CA LEU A 111 -2.46 6.08 11.06
C LEU A 111 -1.50 6.71 10.05
N LEU A 112 -1.61 6.40 8.76
CA LEU A 112 -0.87 7.06 7.70
C LEU A 112 -1.73 8.19 7.15
N ASP A 113 -1.77 9.31 7.87
CA ASP A 113 -2.27 10.55 7.30
C ASP A 113 -1.28 11.13 6.28
N THR A 114 -1.68 12.23 5.65
CA THR A 114 -0.87 12.92 4.64
C THR A 114 0.50 13.37 5.17
N ASP A 115 0.58 13.76 6.44
CA ASP A 115 1.84 14.17 7.08
C ASP A 115 2.80 12.99 7.28
N GLU A 116 2.27 11.82 7.67
CA GLU A 116 3.05 10.60 7.86
C GLU A 116 3.54 10.03 6.53
N VAL A 117 2.71 10.07 5.48
CA VAL A 117 3.11 9.71 4.11
C VAL A 117 4.18 10.67 3.59
N GLU A 118 3.98 11.98 3.74
CA GLU A 118 4.97 12.97 3.32
C GLU A 118 6.29 12.79 4.06
N LEU A 119 6.24 12.53 5.37
CA LEU A 119 7.43 12.26 6.19
C LEU A 119 8.19 11.03 5.68
N LEU A 120 7.47 9.97 5.31
CA LEU A 120 8.06 8.74 4.79
C LEU A 120 8.71 9.00 3.43
N VAL A 121 7.98 9.58 2.48
CA VAL A 121 8.45 9.89 1.12
C VAL A 121 9.68 10.79 1.14
N ARG A 122 9.73 11.82 2.01
CA ARG A 122 10.89 12.72 2.15
C ARG A 122 12.16 12.03 2.63
N LYS A 123 12.04 10.90 3.33
CA LYS A 123 13.16 10.16 3.92
C LYS A 123 13.55 8.91 3.15
N LEU A 124 12.70 8.46 2.24
CA LEU A 124 13.00 7.32 1.38
C LEU A 124 13.96 7.74 0.25
N PRO A 125 14.83 6.82 -0.20
CA PRO A 125 15.56 7.03 -1.45
C PRO A 125 14.59 7.23 -2.61
N ARG A 126 14.92 8.15 -3.51
CA ARG A 126 14.07 8.48 -4.66
C ARG A 126 13.75 7.26 -5.52
N GLU A 127 14.74 6.39 -5.74
CA GLU A 127 14.55 5.15 -6.52
C GLU A 127 13.50 4.22 -5.91
N VAL A 128 13.38 4.19 -4.57
CA VAL A 128 12.40 3.35 -3.86
C VAL A 128 10.98 3.87 -4.11
N VAL A 129 10.80 5.19 -4.10
CA VAL A 129 9.51 5.83 -4.39
C VAL A 129 9.13 5.64 -5.86
N GLU A 130 10.08 5.83 -6.77
CA GLU A 130 9.86 5.64 -8.21
C GLU A 130 9.53 4.18 -8.55
N ALA A 131 10.20 3.22 -7.93
CA ALA A 131 9.90 1.80 -8.10
C ALA A 131 8.47 1.46 -7.67
N HIS A 132 8.01 2.01 -6.54
CA HIS A 132 6.63 1.77 -6.09
C HIS A 132 5.57 2.33 -7.06
N LEU A 133 5.77 3.52 -7.61
CA LEU A 133 4.86 4.08 -8.63
C LEU A 133 4.82 3.22 -9.91
N GLN A 134 5.95 2.59 -10.24
CA GLN A 134 6.02 1.65 -11.36
C GLN A 134 5.25 0.35 -11.02
N ASP A 135 5.40 -0.19 -9.81
CA ASP A 135 4.68 -1.39 -9.36
C ASP A 135 3.15 -1.23 -9.43
N ASP A 136 2.62 -0.04 -9.06
CA ASP A 136 1.19 0.27 -9.17
C ASP A 136 0.73 0.27 -10.64
N THR A 137 1.56 0.81 -11.53
CA THR A 137 1.29 0.84 -12.98
C THR A 137 1.29 -0.58 -13.55
N ASP A 138 2.29 -1.39 -13.21
CA ASP A 138 2.40 -2.78 -13.64
C ASP A 138 1.20 -3.62 -13.14
N THR A 139 0.72 -3.34 -11.93
CA THR A 139 -0.46 -3.99 -11.36
C THR A 139 -1.72 -3.68 -12.18
N ILE A 140 -1.93 -2.43 -12.56
CA ILE A 140 -3.08 -2.02 -13.39
C ILE A 140 -2.97 -2.60 -14.81
N GLU A 141 -1.78 -2.63 -15.39
CA GLU A 141 -1.57 -3.25 -16.71
C GLU A 141 -1.90 -4.75 -16.68
N LYS A 142 -1.45 -5.49 -15.67
CA LYS A 142 -1.83 -6.90 -15.47
C LYS A 142 -3.33 -7.08 -15.34
N MET A 143 -4.03 -6.20 -14.61
CA MET A 143 -5.49 -6.25 -14.52
C MET A 143 -6.17 -6.03 -15.88
N PHE A 144 -5.62 -5.17 -16.74
CA PHE A 144 -6.16 -4.95 -18.09
C PHE A 144 -5.92 -6.11 -19.04
N GLU A 145 -4.94 -6.96 -18.78
CA GLU A 145 -4.73 -8.19 -19.55
C GLU A 145 -5.77 -9.27 -19.22
N MET A 146 -6.37 -9.23 -18.02
CA MET A 146 -7.35 -10.21 -17.57
C MET A 146 -8.73 -10.04 -18.24
N PHE A 147 -9.02 -8.87 -18.83
CA PHE A 147 -10.32 -8.58 -19.44
C PHE A 147 -10.15 -7.80 -20.76
N PRO A 148 -11.06 -7.98 -21.72
CA PRO A 148 -11.10 -7.15 -22.92
C PRO A 148 -11.59 -5.72 -22.58
N MET A 149 -10.68 -4.92 -22.03
CA MET A 149 -10.89 -3.52 -21.68
C MET A 149 -10.80 -2.64 -22.93
N LYS A 150 -11.71 -1.68 -23.09
CA LYS A 150 -11.57 -0.61 -24.09
C LYS A 150 -10.58 0.41 -23.54
N LYS A 151 -9.33 0.32 -23.96
CA LYS A 151 -8.25 1.26 -23.59
C LYS A 151 -8.50 2.66 -24.17
N LYS A 152 -9.49 3.41 -23.66
CA LYS A 152 -9.76 4.80 -24.08
C LYS A 152 -8.73 5.78 -23.51
N ALA A 153 -8.00 5.37 -22.46
CA ALA A 153 -6.94 6.14 -21.82
C ALA A 153 -5.68 5.28 -21.64
N ASP A 154 -4.54 5.97 -21.54
CA ASP A 154 -3.23 5.38 -21.23
C ASP A 154 -3.25 4.72 -19.83
N PRO A 155 -2.78 3.47 -19.67
CA PRO A 155 -2.68 2.81 -18.36
C PRO A 155 -1.97 3.63 -17.29
N LYS A 156 -0.96 4.43 -17.65
CA LYS A 156 -0.26 5.32 -16.72
C LYS A 156 -1.16 6.43 -16.21
N VAL A 157 -2.05 6.95 -17.05
CA VAL A 157 -3.04 7.97 -16.66
C VAL A 157 -4.09 7.35 -15.74
N ILE A 158 -4.53 6.11 -16.02
CA ILE A 158 -5.48 5.40 -15.15
C ILE A 158 -4.84 5.10 -13.79
N SER A 159 -3.58 4.68 -13.77
CA SER A 159 -2.79 4.48 -12.55
C SER A 159 -2.68 5.74 -11.71
N ALA A 160 -2.29 6.86 -12.33
CA ALA A 160 -2.24 8.15 -11.65
C ALA A 160 -3.62 8.58 -11.10
N ALA A 161 -4.72 8.29 -11.82
CA ALA A 161 -6.07 8.59 -11.36
C ALA A 161 -6.48 7.75 -10.14
N PHE A 162 -6.18 6.44 -10.13
CA PHE A 162 -6.43 5.62 -8.94
C PHE A 162 -5.54 6.01 -7.75
N HIS A 163 -4.30 6.42 -8.00
CA HIS A 163 -3.44 6.99 -6.96
C HIS A 163 -4.04 8.29 -6.40
N ALA A 164 -4.57 9.18 -7.25
CA ALA A 164 -5.26 10.39 -6.77
C ALA A 164 -6.51 10.05 -5.93
N ILE A 165 -7.25 9.00 -6.30
CA ILE A 165 -8.37 8.47 -5.51
C ILE A 165 -7.88 7.95 -4.15
N TYR A 166 -6.75 7.25 -4.10
CA TYR A 166 -6.12 6.82 -2.84
C TYR A 166 -5.78 8.02 -1.94
N TYR A 167 -5.17 9.09 -2.47
CA TYR A 167 -4.94 10.29 -1.67
C TYR A 167 -6.22 10.90 -1.12
N ALA A 168 -7.30 10.90 -1.91
CA ALA A 168 -8.59 11.38 -1.43
C ALA A 168 -9.09 10.58 -0.22
N THR A 169 -8.73 9.29 -0.10
CA THR A 169 -9.12 8.49 1.07
C THR A 169 -8.41 8.88 2.35
N LEU A 170 -7.21 9.45 2.25
CA LEU A 170 -6.47 10.02 3.38
C LEU A 170 -7.08 11.34 3.88
N HIS A 171 -7.92 11.99 3.07
CA HIS A 171 -8.51 13.31 3.32
C HIS A 171 -10.03 13.25 3.58
N LYS A 172 -10.55 12.13 4.07
CA LYS A 172 -11.99 11.93 4.32
C LYS A 172 -12.62 13.04 5.17
N ALA A 173 -11.93 13.48 6.23
CA ALA A 173 -12.41 14.55 7.11
C ALA A 173 -12.52 15.90 6.37
N ASP A 174 -11.57 16.20 5.48
CA ASP A 174 -11.54 17.45 4.70
C ASP A 174 -12.59 17.47 3.58
N ILE A 175 -12.86 16.30 2.97
CA ILE A 175 -13.87 16.13 1.91
C ILE A 175 -15.30 16.18 2.48
N GLY A 176 -15.47 15.75 3.73
CA GLY A 176 -16.74 15.71 4.45
C GLY A 176 -17.36 14.32 4.50
N GLU A 177 -17.47 13.78 5.71
CA GLU A 177 -17.84 12.37 5.94
C GLU A 177 -19.23 11.98 5.38
N LYS A 178 -20.18 12.91 5.40
CA LYS A 178 -21.58 12.63 5.02
C LYS A 178 -21.73 12.12 3.59
N HIS A 179 -20.93 12.65 2.65
CA HIS A 179 -21.02 12.34 1.23
C HIS A 179 -19.77 11.64 0.69
N TYR A 180 -18.83 11.30 1.57
CA TYR A 180 -17.54 10.76 1.19
C TYR A 180 -17.64 9.45 0.40
N ASP A 181 -18.42 8.49 0.88
CA ASP A 181 -18.57 7.18 0.20
C ASP A 181 -19.22 7.34 -1.19
N GLU A 182 -20.19 8.26 -1.32
CA GLU A 182 -20.82 8.59 -2.61
C GLU A 182 -19.84 9.25 -3.58
N ALA A 183 -19.03 10.19 -3.08
CA ALA A 183 -17.99 10.87 -3.86
C ALA A 183 -16.90 9.89 -4.32
N LEU A 184 -16.44 9.00 -3.42
CA LEU A 184 -15.46 7.98 -3.73
C LEU A 184 -15.97 7.04 -4.83
N ARG A 185 -17.20 6.53 -4.70
CA ARG A 185 -17.82 5.67 -5.71
C ARG A 185 -17.98 6.39 -7.05
N LEU A 186 -18.33 7.69 -7.03
CA LEU A 186 -18.44 8.50 -8.25
C LEU A 186 -17.08 8.66 -8.96
N MET A 187 -16.01 8.95 -8.21
CA MET A 187 -14.66 9.06 -8.78
C MET A 187 -14.20 7.75 -9.40
N ILE A 188 -14.37 6.63 -8.67
CA ILE A 188 -14.02 5.29 -9.16
C ILE A 188 -14.80 4.96 -10.44
N LYS A 189 -16.13 5.19 -10.45
CA LYS A 189 -16.96 4.94 -11.63
C LYS A 189 -16.52 5.75 -12.83
N GLY A 190 -16.14 7.02 -12.63
CA GLY A 190 -15.62 7.88 -13.69
C GLY A 190 -14.35 7.32 -14.33
N VAL A 191 -13.42 6.79 -13.53
CA VAL A 191 -12.22 6.11 -14.02
C VAL A 191 -12.58 4.81 -14.74
N VAL A 192 -13.42 3.95 -14.14
CA VAL A 192 -13.87 2.67 -14.70
C VAL A 192 -14.52 2.83 -16.09
N GLN A 193 -15.28 3.90 -16.31
CA GLN A 193 -15.89 4.20 -17.61
C GLN A 193 -14.88 4.52 -18.72
N GLN A 194 -13.64 4.87 -18.38
CA GLN A 194 -12.55 5.03 -19.35
C GLN A 194 -11.92 3.70 -19.75
N ILE A 195 -12.25 2.61 -19.04
CA ILE A 195 -11.65 1.29 -19.20
C ILE A 195 -12.60 0.31 -19.92
N LEU A 196 -13.92 0.53 -19.88
CA LEU A 196 -14.96 -0.27 -20.56
C LEU A 196 -15.65 0.48 -21.71
#